data_AF-A0A7W1RCD2-F1
#
_entry.id   AF-A0A7W1RCD2-F1
#
_cell.length_a   1.000
_cell.length_b   1.000
_cell.length_c   1.000
_cell.angle_alpha   90.00
_cell.angle_beta   90.00
_cell.angle_gamma   90.00
#
_symmetry.space_group_name_H-M   'P 1'
#
loop_
_entity.id
_entity.type
_entity.pdbx_description
1 polymer ?
#
loop_
_entity_poly.entity_id
_entity_poly.type
_entity_poly.pdbx_seq_one_letter_code
_entity_poly.pdbx_strand_id
1 'polypeptide(L)' 'MLFASFPQDGSELGINDLARLTEMNPSTTHRYVTTLVEVGLLQRDPKTRRYRLAQ' A
#
# COMPACT_ATOMS: atom_id res chain seq x y z
N MET A 1 -3.04 1.76 -11.36
CA MET A 1 -1.64 1.65 -10.91
C MET A 1 -1.61 1.74 -9.39
N LEU A 2 -0.93 0.81 -8.69
CA LEU A 2 -1.01 0.66 -7.22
C LEU A 2 -0.67 1.92 -6.41
N PHE A 3 0.41 2.61 -6.75
CA PHE A 3 0.82 3.82 -6.00
C PHE A 3 -0.24 4.94 -6.10
N ALA A 4 -0.86 5.11 -7.27
CA ALA A 4 -1.91 6.10 -7.48
C ALA A 4 -3.24 5.75 -6.79
N SER A 5 -3.40 4.53 -6.26
CA SER A 5 -4.59 4.10 -5.52
C SER A 5 -4.61 4.57 -4.07
N PHE A 6 -3.52 5.15 -3.57
CA PHE A 6 -3.44 5.65 -2.20
C PHE A 6 -4.09 7.03 -2.05
N PRO A 7 -4.96 7.22 -1.05
CA PRO A 7 -5.52 8.52 -0.72
C PRO A 7 -4.44 9.53 -0.33
N GLN A 8 -4.62 10.79 -0.75
CA GLN A 8 -3.73 11.91 -0.40
C GLN A 8 -4.03 12.51 0.98
N ASP A 9 -5.15 12.14 1.60
CA ASP A 9 -5.59 12.64 2.91
C ASP A 9 -4.90 11.94 4.10
N GLY A 10 -3.94 11.05 3.82
CA GLY A 10 -3.22 10.28 4.83
C GLY A 10 -3.95 9.03 5.32
N SER A 11 -5.12 8.70 4.74
CA SER A 11 -5.85 7.47 5.05
C SER A 11 -5.01 6.22 4.73
N GLU A 12 -5.05 5.24 5.62
CA GLU A 12 -4.28 4.01 5.46
C GLU A 12 -5.10 2.89 4.79
N LEU A 13 -4.46 2.06 3.98
CA LEU A 13 -5.07 0.90 3.31
C LEU A 13 -4.41 -0.41 3.75
N GLY A 14 -5.22 -1.45 3.94
CA GLY A 14 -4.71 -2.81 4.15
C GLY A 14 -4.32 -3.48 2.83
N ILE A 15 -3.58 -4.58 2.92
CA ILE A 15 -3.16 -5.32 1.71
C ILE A 15 -4.36 -5.87 0.91
N ASN A 16 -5.43 -6.28 1.60
CA ASN A 16 -6.65 -6.77 0.95
C ASN A 16 -7.46 -5.65 0.30
N ASP A 17 -7.43 -4.44 0.87
CA ASP A 17 -8.06 -3.27 0.26
C ASP A 17 -7.33 -2.93 -1.04
N LEU A 18 -6.00 -2.91 -1.01
CA LEU A 18 -5.16 -2.65 -2.18
C LEU A 18 -5.36 -3.70 -3.28
N ALA A 19 -5.39 -4.99 -2.91
CA ALA A 19 -5.64 -6.09 -3.85
C ALA A 19 -6.99 -5.92 -4.56
N ARG A 20 -8.03 -5.57 -3.79
CA ARG A 20 -9.38 -5.31 -4.32
C ARG A 20 -9.44 -4.06 -5.20
N LEU A 21 -8.84 -2.95 -4.75
CA LEU A 21 -8.84 -1.66 -5.48
C LEU A 21 -8.06 -1.73 -6.80
N THR A 22 -7.06 -2.59 -6.87
CA THR A 22 -6.18 -2.72 -8.04
C THR A 22 -6.45 -3.96 -8.88
N GLU A 23 -7.43 -4.77 -8.48
CA GLU A 23 -7.77 -6.06 -9.11
C GLU A 23 -6.56 -7.02 -9.22
N MET A 24 -5.61 -6.89 -8.29
CA MET A 24 -4.43 -7.74 -8.21
C MET A 24 -4.62 -8.83 -7.17
N ASN A 25 -3.99 -9.98 -7.38
CA ASN A 25 -3.93 -10.98 -6.32
C ASN A 25 -3.10 -10.46 -5.11
N PRO A 26 -3.31 -11.02 -3.90
CA PRO A 26 -2.62 -10.57 -2.70
C PRO A 26 -1.09 -10.66 -2.79
N SER A 27 -0.55 -11.71 -3.43
CA SER A 27 0.90 -11.92 -3.56
C SER A 27 1.56 -10.85 -4.43
N THR A 28 0.95 -10.52 -5.56
CA THR A 28 1.41 -9.44 -6.46
C THR A 28 1.31 -8.09 -5.77
N THR A 29 0.19 -7.83 -5.09
CA THR A 29 0.00 -6.60 -4.31
C THR A 29 1.09 -6.47 -3.24
N HIS A 30 1.36 -7.54 -2.48
CA HIS A 30 2.36 -7.54 -1.43
C HIS A 30 3.76 -7.23 -1.99
N ARG A 31 4.17 -7.89 -3.08
CA ARG A 31 5.46 -7.64 -3.73
C ARG A 31 5.64 -6.16 -4.08
N TYR A 32 4.66 -5.55 -4.74
CA TYR A 32 4.76 -4.15 -5.13
C TYR A 32 4.72 -3.18 -3.94
N VAL A 33 3.84 -3.41 -2.96
CA VAL A 33 3.77 -2.58 -1.76
C VAL A 33 5.08 -2.64 -0.97
N THR A 34 5.67 -3.83 -0.80
CA THR A 34 6.97 -3.99 -0.13
C THR A 34 8.04 -3.18 -0.84
N THR A 35 8.14 -3.28 -2.17
CA THR A 35 9.10 -2.47 -2.94
C THR A 35 8.88 -0.98 -2.71
N LEU A 36 7.63 -0.50 -2.73
CA LEU A 36 7.31 0.91 -2.51
C LEU A 36 7.64 1.39 -1.09
N VAL A 37 7.54 0.52 -0.08
CA VAL A 37 8.00 0.80 1.29
C VAL A 37 9.53 0.88 1.33
N GLU A 38 10.22 -0.07 0.70
CA GLU A 38 11.69 -0.12 0.67
C GLU A 38 12.30 1.11 0.00
N VAL A 39 11.68 1.63 -1.06
CA VAL A 39 12.14 2.87 -1.73
C VAL A 39 11.60 4.15 -1.09
N GLY A 40 10.89 4.05 0.04
CA GLY A 40 10.43 5.20 0.81
C GLY A 40 9.23 5.96 0.20
N LEU A 41 8.50 5.37 -0.74
CA LEU A 41 7.28 5.96 -1.31
C LEU A 41 6.04 5.67 -0.48
N LEU A 42 6.05 4.56 0.28
CA LEU A 42 5.00 4.20 1.22
C LEU A 42 5.59 4.00 2.62
N GLN A 43 4.76 4.19 3.63
CA GLN A 43 5.04 3.80 5.01
C GLN A 43 4.06 2.71 5.45
N ARG A 44 4.55 1.79 6.29
CA ARG A 44 3.73 0.75 6.91
C ARG A 44 3.65 1.00 8.41
N ASP A 45 2.43 1.06 8.94
CA ASP A 45 2.23 1.11 10.38
C ASP A 45 2.60 -0.26 11.01
N PRO A 46 3.52 -0.32 11.99
CA PRO A 46 3.98 -1.58 12.57
C PRO A 46 2.93 -2.30 13.43
N LYS A 47 1.94 -1.57 13.95
CA LYS A 47 0.85 -2.09 14.77
C LYS A 47 -0.31 -2.61 13.92
N THR A 48 -0.75 -1.82 12.93
CA THR A 48 -1.93 -2.14 12.12
C THR A 48 -1.58 -2.89 10.84
N ARG A 49 -0.32 -2.83 10.40
CA ARG A 49 0.20 -3.35 9.13
C ARG A 49 -0.46 -2.71 7.90
N ARG A 50 -1.13 -1.57 8.07
CA ARG A 50 -1.69 -0.79 6.97
C ARG A 50 -0.63 0.14 6.36
N TYR A 51 -0.91 0.61 5.16
CA TYR A 51 -0.01 1.37 4.33
C TYR A 51 -0.57 2.74 4.00
N ARG A 52 0.28 3.75 3.91
CA ARG A 52 -0.05 5.11 3.48
C ARG A 52 1.10 5.71 2.67
N LEU A 53 0.86 6.81 1.97
CA LEU A 53 1.91 7.58 1.30
C LEU A 53 2.95 8.06 2.32
N ALA A 54 4.22 7.93 1.98
CA ALA A 54 5.29 8.60 2.72
C ALA A 54 5.22 10.10 2.44
N GLN A 55 5.35 10.93 3.48
CA GLN A 55 5.46 12.39 3.37
C GLN A 55 6.91 12.80 3.17
#